data_AF-A0A916YGL2-F1
#
_entry.id   AF-A0A916YGL2-F1
#
_cell.length_a   1.000
_cell.length_b   1.000
_cell.length_c   1.000
_cell.angle_alpha   90.00
_cell.angle_beta   90.00
_cell.angle_gamma   90.00
#
_symmetry.space_group_name_H-M   'P 1'
#
loop_
_entity.id
_entity.type
_entity.pdbx_description
1 polymer ?
#
loop_
_entity_poly.entity_id
_entity_poly.type
_entity_poly.pdbx_seq_one_letter_code
_entity_poly.pdbx_strand_id
1 'polypeptide(L)' 'MGAAAVIPSNRGRKILIPHDVEAYKHRNRIERCFSKLKHFRRFATRYDRRTIHFTGFVHLAGATMWLT' A
#
# COMPACT_ATOMS: atom_id res chain seq x y z
N MET A 1 1.36 17.60 6.13
CA MET A 1 0.20 16.90 5.53
C MET A 1 -0.30 15.89 6.56
N GLY A 2 -1.45 16.14 7.20
CA GLY A 2 -2.02 15.25 8.19
C GLY A 2 -2.91 14.21 7.53
N ALA A 3 -2.60 12.93 7.71
CA ALA A 3 -3.49 11.83 7.30
C ALA A 3 -4.34 11.43 8.49
N ALA A 4 -5.67 11.46 8.34
CA ALA A 4 -6.58 10.94 9.35
C ALA A 4 -6.61 9.40 9.26
N ALA A 5 -6.39 8.71 10.37
CA ALA A 5 -6.49 7.27 10.43
C ALA A 5 -7.96 6.84 10.40
N VAL A 6 -8.44 6.46 9.22
CA VAL A 6 -9.78 5.87 9.05
C VAL A 6 -9.62 4.36 9.12
N ILE A 7 -9.84 3.75 10.30
CA ILE A 7 -9.72 2.31 10.51
C ILE A 7 -10.98 1.81 11.23
N PRO A 8 -11.66 0.77 10.70
CA PRO A 8 -12.81 0.20 11.37
C PRO A 8 -12.44 -0.40 12.71
N SER A 9 -13.38 -0.31 13.66
CA SER A 9 -13.28 -0.99 14.94
C SER A 9 -13.31 -2.51 14.75
N ASN A 10 -12.45 -3.24 15.46
CA ASN A 10 -12.51 -4.70 15.48
C ASN A 10 -13.79 -5.18 16.18
N ARG A 11 -14.30 -6.37 15.80
CA ARG A 11 -15.58 -6.93 16.30
C ARG A 11 -15.64 -7.09 17.82
N GLY A 12 -14.50 -7.36 18.46
CA GLY A 12 -14.40 -7.51 19.92
C GLY A 12 -14.19 -6.21 20.71
N ARG A 13 -14.22 -5.04 20.05
CA ARG A 13 -13.93 -3.76 20.73
C ARG A 13 -15.16 -3.29 21.51
N LYS A 14 -14.98 -2.99 22.81
CA LYS A 14 -16.05 -2.47 23.68
C LYS A 14 -16.54 -1.07 23.27
N ILE A 15 -15.66 -0.25 22.71
CA ILE A 15 -15.97 1.12 22.26
C ILE A 15 -15.81 1.17 20.74
N LEU A 16 -16.90 1.45 20.03
CA LEU A 16 -16.89 1.60 18.58
C LEU A 16 -16.22 2.92 18.19
N ILE A 17 -15.29 2.87 17.23
CA ILE A 17 -14.71 4.07 16.61
C ILE A 17 -15.56 4.39 15.38
N PRO A 18 -16.19 5.58 15.32
CA PRO A 18 -16.81 6.03 14.09
C PRO A 18 -15.73 6.17 13.01
N HIS A 19 -15.95 5.54 11.87
CA HIS A 19 -15.06 5.62 10.72
C HIS A 19 -15.89 5.82 9.47
N ASP A 20 -15.32 6.53 8.50
CA ASP A 20 -15.92 6.69 7.19
C ASP A 20 -15.66 5.44 6.35
N VAL A 21 -16.74 4.73 6.03
CA VAL A 21 -16.69 3.48 5.25
C VAL A 21 -16.25 3.74 3.81
N GLU A 22 -16.69 4.85 3.20
CA GLU A 22 -16.31 5.20 1.83
C GLU A 22 -14.84 5.59 1.76
N ALA A 23 -14.35 6.37 2.72
CA ALA A 23 -12.93 6.67 2.83
C ALA A 23 -12.10 5.38 3.04
N TYR A 24 -12.57 4.45 3.88
CA TYR A 24 -11.87 3.19 4.12
C TYR A 24 -11.78 2.29 2.87
N LYS A 25 -12.79 2.29 2.00
CA LYS A 25 -12.78 1.51 0.74
C LYS A 25 -11.61 1.85 -0.18
N HIS A 26 -11.13 3.11 -0.16
CA HIS A 26 -9.99 3.51 -0.98
C HIS A 26 -8.69 2.78 -0.62
N ARG A 27 -8.58 2.23 0.60
CA ARG A 27 -7.44 1.39 1.02
C ARG A 27 -7.23 0.19 0.10
N ASN A 28 -8.29 -0.43 -0.40
CA ASN A 28 -8.19 -1.58 -1.32
C ASN A 28 -7.43 -1.23 -2.62
N ARG A 29 -7.50 0.03 -3.11
CA ARG A 29 -6.72 0.45 -4.29
C ARG A 29 -5.21 0.42 -3.99
N ILE A 30 -4.83 0.90 -2.81
CA ILE A 30 -3.45 0.91 -2.34
C ILE A 30 -2.95 -0.53 -2.11
N GLU A 31 -3.76 -1.38 -1.47
CA GLU A 31 -3.40 -2.79 -1.24
C GLU A 31 -3.23 -3.57 -2.54
N ARG A 32 -4.11 -3.36 -3.53
CA ARG A 32 -3.96 -3.94 -4.88
C ARG A 32 -2.70 -3.45 -5.57
N CYS A 33 -2.34 -2.17 -5.42
CA CYS A 33 -1.09 -1.61 -5.93
C CYS A 33 0.12 -2.37 -5.34
N PHE A 34 0.18 -2.50 -4.02
CA PHE A 34 1.25 -3.28 -3.37
C PHE A 34 1.24 -4.76 -3.73
N SER A 35 0.07 -5.36 -3.92
CA SER A 35 -0.05 -6.73 -4.39
C SER A 35 0.56 -6.90 -5.79
N LYS A 36 0.27 -5.99 -6.73
CA LYS A 36 0.91 -5.97 -8.06
C LYS A 36 2.43 -5.76 -7.95
N LEU A 37 2.89 -4.84 -7.10
CA LEU A 37 4.33 -4.62 -6.87
C LEU A 37 5.03 -5.88 -6.34
N LYS A 38 4.35 -6.68 -5.52
CA LYS A 38 4.89 -7.94 -5.01
C LYS A 38 5.00 -9.05 -6.07
N HIS A 39 4.35 -8.93 -7.23
CA HIS A 39 4.61 -9.85 -8.35
C HIS A 39 6.06 -9.75 -8.82
N PHE A 40 6.69 -8.58 -8.69
CA PHE A 40 8.11 -8.45 -8.93
C PHE A 40 8.88 -9.06 -7.75
N ARG A 41 9.46 -10.25 -7.95
CA ARG A 41 10.26 -10.96 -6.94
C ARG A 41 11.34 -10.06 -6.31
N ARG A 42 11.94 -9.18 -7.12
CA ARG A 42 12.95 -8.19 -6.69
C ARG A 42 12.42 -7.23 -5.62
N PHE A 43 11.17 -6.77 -5.74
CA PHE A 43 10.51 -5.93 -4.75
C PHE A 43 10.13 -6.73 -3.50
N ALA A 44 9.51 -7.90 -3.68
CA ALA A 44 8.98 -8.70 -2.57
C ALA A 44 10.06 -9.18 -1.59
N THR A 45 11.23 -9.56 -2.12
CA THR A 45 12.34 -10.10 -1.32
C THR A 45 13.37 -9.04 -0.92
N ARG A 46 13.24 -7.81 -1.44
CA ARG A 46 14.19 -6.70 -1.22
C ARG A 46 15.65 -7.12 -1.45
N TYR A 47 15.92 -7.74 -2.61
CA TYR A 47 17.28 -8.18 -2.97
C TYR A 47 18.30 -7.03 -3.06
N ASP A 48 17.84 -5.81 -3.36
CA ASP A 48 18.70 -4.64 -3.47
C ASP A 48 19.27 -4.21 -2.12
N ARG A 49 20.58 -4.42 -1.92
CA ARG A 49 21.31 -3.97 -0.72
C ARG A 49 21.46 -2.45 -0.63
N ARG A 50 21.48 -1.76 -1.78
CA ARG A 50 21.61 -0.30 -1.86
C ARG A 50 20.25 0.35 -2.11
N THR A 51 19.93 1.37 -1.33
CA THR A 51 18.68 2.15 -1.44
C THR A 51 18.51 2.76 -2.82
N ILE A 52 19.60 3.17 -3.49
CA ILE A 52 19.55 3.75 -4.86
C ILE A 52 19.00 2.76 -5.90
N HIS A 53 19.36 1.48 -5.81
CA HIS A 53 18.90 0.48 -6.76
C HIS A 53 17.45 0.08 -6.47
N PHE A 54 17.10 -0.01 -5.19
CA PHE A 54 15.72 -0.27 -4.77
C PHE A 54 14.78 0.85 -5.22
N THR A 55 15.14 2.12 -4.98
CA THR A 55 14.33 3.28 -5.39
C THR A 55 14.20 3.39 -6.90
N GLY A 56 15.28 3.18 -7.65
CA GLY A 56 15.23 3.10 -9.11
C GLY A 56 14.28 2.00 -9.61
N PHE A 57 14.34 0.82 -9.00
CA PHE A 57 13.42 -0.27 -9.32
C PHE A 57 11.95 0.09 -9.01
N VAL A 58 11.68 0.72 -7.87
CA VAL A 58 10.33 1.16 -7.49
C VAL A 58 9.76 2.17 -8.48
N HIS A 59 10.57 3.13 -8.95
CA HIS A 59 10.14 4.07 -9.99
C HIS A 59 9.81 3.37 -11.30
N LEU A 60 10.63 2.43 -11.74
CA LEU A 60 10.38 1.63 -12.94
C LEU A 60 9.10 0.79 -12.80
N ALA A 61 8.93 0.08 -11.68
CA ALA A 61 7.74 -0.70 -11.41
C ALA A 61 6.48 0.18 -11.38
N GLY A 62 6.56 1.37 -10.77
CA GLY A 62 5.49 2.36 -10.78
C GLY A 62 5.14 2.83 -12.19
N ALA A 63 6.13 3.16 -13.01
CA ALA A 63 5.92 3.55 -14.41
C ALA A 63 5.28 2.42 -15.23
N THR A 64 5.72 1.17 -15.06
CA THR A 64 5.09 0.02 -15.75
C THR A 64 3.64 -0.19 -15.33
N MET A 65 3.33 -0.01 -14.05
CA MET A 65 1.95 -0.12 -13.54
C MET A 65 1.05 1.03 -13.99
N TRP A 66 1.62 2.18 -14.34
CA TRP A 66 0.89 3.32 -14.90
C TRP A 66 0.57 3.14 -16.39
N LEU A 67 1.48 2.52 -17.14
CA LEU A 67 1.32 2.29 -18.57
C LEU A 67 0.44 1.08 -18.93
N THR A 68 0.15 0.20 -17.95
CA THR A 68 -0.66 -1.01 -18.13
C THR A 68 -2.08 -0.79 -17.65
#